data_AF-A0A1N7ADU7-F1
#
_entry.id   AF-A0A1N7ADU7-F1
#
_cell.length_a   1.000
_cell.length_b   1.000
_cell.length_c   1.000
_cell.angle_alpha   90.00
_cell.angle_beta   90.00
_cell.angle_gamma   90.00
#
_symmetry.space_group_name_H-M   'P 1'
#
loop_
_entity.id
_entity.type
_entity.pdbx_description
1 polymer ?
#
loop_
_entity_poly.entity_id
_entity_poly.type
_entity_poly.pdbx_seq_one_letter_code
_entity_poly.pdbx_strand_id
1 'polypeptide(L)'
;QGRSEGELRAPAEPGLYEVRLQLDAGDRVLARTPVEVMDGDVSLDGPDRARAGAEITLSWTGAIHPRDYIAIVPGGTPDGEQSGYRRIQDGDQATFTAPAEPGAYEIRYHLDRGDRVMARRPLEVLAADAPIDEGAGLMVPGTARPGDIVTVSWTIEAGDADRRVALARADAPDFTWITVHRVGDETETVIKLPDEPGQYEVRFLDLQSQSVLGRAMITLGE
;
A
#
# COMPACT_ATOMS: atom_id res chain seq x y z
N GLN A 1 -34.60 6.62 31.85
CA GLN A 1 -33.49 5.87 32.47
C GLN A 1 -32.46 6.88 32.98
N GLY A 2 -32.03 6.77 34.23
CA GLY A 2 -31.20 7.76 34.95
C GLY A 2 -29.73 7.78 34.54
N ARG A 3 -29.43 7.93 33.25
CA ARG A 3 -28.07 8.21 32.77
C ARG A 3 -27.81 9.71 32.89
N SER A 4 -26.75 10.08 33.61
CA SER A 4 -26.27 11.46 33.73
C SER A 4 -25.23 11.84 32.68
N GLU A 5 -24.81 10.88 31.86
CA GLU A 5 -23.77 11.03 30.84
C GLU A 5 -24.10 10.22 29.58
N GLY A 6 -23.47 10.59 28.47
CA GLY A 6 -23.58 9.93 27.18
C GLY A 6 -22.57 10.50 26.19
N GLU A 7 -22.31 9.77 25.12
CA GLU A 7 -21.36 10.14 24.08
C GLU A 7 -22.10 10.57 22.80
N LEU A 8 -21.59 11.62 22.15
CA LEU A 8 -22.09 12.10 20.87
C LEU A 8 -20.93 12.14 19.88
N ARG A 9 -21.16 11.64 18.66
CA ARG A 9 -20.21 11.77 17.57
C ARG A 9 -20.27 13.20 17.03
N ALA A 10 -19.11 13.86 16.97
CA ALA A 10 -19.00 15.20 16.39
C ALA A 10 -19.48 15.23 14.92
N PRO A 11 -20.03 16.36 14.46
CA PRO A 11 -20.21 16.67 13.05
C PRO A 11 -18.90 16.52 12.24
N ALA A 12 -19.03 16.24 10.95
CA ALA A 12 -17.89 16.08 10.05
C ALA A 12 -17.28 17.42 9.59
N GLU A 13 -18.09 18.49 9.61
CA GLU A 13 -17.67 19.84 9.30
C GLU A 13 -17.22 20.56 10.58
N PRO A 14 -16.02 21.16 10.61
CA PRO A 14 -15.58 22.00 11.71
C PRO A 14 -16.48 23.23 11.84
N GLY A 15 -16.54 23.77 13.05
CA GLY A 15 -17.27 25.00 13.32
C GLY A 15 -17.90 25.01 14.70
N LEU A 16 -18.69 26.06 14.93
CA LEU A 16 -19.40 26.23 16.19
C LEU A 16 -20.75 25.52 16.14
N TYR A 17 -20.95 24.57 17.04
CA TYR A 17 -22.17 23.80 17.21
C TYR A 17 -22.77 24.00 18.61
N GLU A 18 -23.98 23.49 18.80
CA GLU A 18 -24.67 23.51 20.09
C GLU A 18 -25.09 22.08 20.45
N VAL A 19 -24.61 21.58 21.59
CA VAL A 19 -25.13 20.34 22.18
C VAL A 19 -26.41 20.65 22.92
N ARG A 20 -27.48 19.92 22.63
CA ARG A 20 -28.81 20.09 23.25
C ARG A 20 -29.22 18.85 24.04
N LEU A 21 -29.64 19.05 25.27
CA LEU A 21 -30.40 18.06 26.03
C LEU A 21 -31.89 18.31 25.79
N GLN A 22 -32.60 17.36 25.19
CA GLN A 22 -34.01 17.51 24.81
C GLN A 22 -34.83 16.33 25.34
N LEU A 23 -36.08 16.59 25.73
CA LEU A 23 -37.05 15.54 26.05
C LEU A 23 -37.63 14.93 24.78
N ASP A 24 -37.72 13.61 24.75
CA ASP A 24 -38.28 12.85 23.63
C ASP A 24 -39.77 13.19 23.37
N ALA A 25 -40.51 13.53 24.43
CA ALA A 25 -41.88 14.02 24.34
C ALA A 25 -41.93 15.55 24.43
N GLY A 26 -42.24 16.22 23.31
CA GLY A 26 -42.66 17.64 23.28
C GLY A 26 -41.60 18.68 22.92
N ASP A 27 -40.52 18.28 22.23
CA ASP A 27 -39.47 19.16 21.66
C ASP A 27 -38.82 20.18 22.61
N ARG A 28 -38.95 19.97 23.92
CA ARG A 28 -38.44 20.92 24.92
C ARG A 28 -36.95 20.70 25.17
N VAL A 29 -36.14 21.72 24.87
CA VAL A 29 -34.72 21.79 25.20
C VAL A 29 -34.55 22.16 26.68
N LEU A 30 -33.86 21.30 27.45
CA LEU A 30 -33.60 21.44 28.88
C LEU A 30 -32.29 22.17 29.18
N ALA A 31 -31.27 21.94 28.36
CA ALA A 31 -29.97 22.58 28.45
C ALA A 31 -29.33 22.68 27.07
N ARG A 32 -28.46 23.67 26.89
CA ARG A 32 -27.65 23.87 25.69
C ARG A 32 -26.26 24.31 26.09
N THR A 33 -25.24 23.87 25.35
CA THR A 33 -23.88 24.38 25.52
C THR A 33 -23.21 24.50 24.14
N PRO A 34 -22.49 25.61 23.86
CA PRO A 34 -21.72 25.73 22.63
C PRO A 34 -20.52 24.79 22.67
N VAL A 35 -20.18 24.21 21.52
CA VAL A 35 -18.98 23.39 21.33
C VAL A 35 -18.34 23.78 20.00
N GLU A 36 -17.04 24.01 20.01
CA GLU A 36 -16.25 24.20 18.80
C GLU A 36 -15.72 22.84 18.34
N VAL A 37 -16.12 22.42 17.15
CA VAL A 37 -15.61 21.22 16.49
C VAL A 37 -14.43 21.65 15.64
N MET A 38 -13.25 21.16 15.99
CA MET A 38 -12.04 21.39 15.21
C MET A 38 -11.89 20.31 14.13
N ASP A 39 -11.09 20.59 13.11
CA ASP A 39 -10.70 19.57 12.16
C ASP A 39 -9.88 18.48 12.85
N GLY A 40 -10.22 17.22 12.58
CA GLY A 40 -9.42 16.09 13.01
C GLY A 40 -8.25 15.88 12.06
N ASP A 41 -7.06 15.67 12.59
CA ASP A 41 -5.92 15.23 11.78
C ASP A 41 -5.94 13.70 11.66
N VAL A 42 -5.87 13.21 10.42
CA VAL A 42 -5.66 11.80 10.09
C VAL A 42 -4.46 11.70 9.17
N SER A 43 -3.49 10.87 9.55
CA SER A 43 -2.36 10.52 8.68
C SER A 43 -2.58 9.15 8.07
N LEU A 44 -2.22 8.98 6.81
CA LEU A 44 -2.33 7.74 6.06
C LEU A 44 -0.96 7.40 5.47
N ASP A 45 -0.47 6.19 5.73
CA ASP A 45 0.81 5.69 5.24
C ASP A 45 0.65 4.34 4.52
N GLY A 46 1.58 4.07 3.60
CA GLY A 46 1.51 2.92 2.70
C GLY A 46 2.52 3.04 1.55
N PRO A 47 2.56 2.07 0.63
CA PRO A 47 3.48 2.12 -0.50
C PRO A 47 3.05 3.16 -1.54
N ASP A 48 4.03 3.73 -2.25
CA ASP A 48 3.78 4.63 -3.39
C ASP A 48 3.45 3.87 -4.68
N ARG A 49 3.80 2.58 -4.73
CA ARG A 49 3.65 1.70 -5.88
C ARG A 49 3.16 0.33 -5.47
N ALA A 50 2.31 -0.27 -6.29
CA ALA A 50 1.86 -1.65 -6.11
C ALA A 50 1.66 -2.33 -7.47
N ARG A 51 1.73 -3.66 -7.51
CA ARG A 51 1.30 -4.41 -8.70
C ARG A 51 -0.20 -4.51 -8.73
N ALA A 52 -0.74 -4.62 -9.93
CA ALA A 52 -2.13 -4.97 -10.12
C ALA A 52 -2.50 -6.24 -9.33
N GLY A 53 -3.50 -6.14 -8.45
CA GLY A 53 -3.98 -7.25 -7.63
C GLY A 53 -3.08 -7.68 -6.45
N ALA A 54 -1.96 -7.01 -6.20
CA ALA A 54 -1.09 -7.35 -5.06
C ALA A 54 -1.69 -6.91 -3.71
N GLU A 55 -1.31 -7.59 -2.64
CA GLU A 55 -1.62 -7.15 -1.29
C GLU A 55 -0.70 -6.01 -0.86
N ILE A 56 -1.29 -4.92 -0.37
CA ILE A 56 -0.59 -3.76 0.20
C ILE A 56 -1.04 -3.55 1.64
N THR A 57 -0.10 -3.16 2.49
CA THR A 57 -0.40 -2.80 3.88
C THR A 57 -0.51 -1.29 3.99
N LEU A 58 -1.63 -0.83 4.53
CA LEU A 58 -1.88 0.58 4.81
C LEU A 58 -2.00 0.77 6.32
N SER A 59 -1.42 1.85 6.84
CA SER A 59 -1.51 2.24 8.24
C SER A 59 -2.02 3.66 8.38
N TRP A 60 -2.67 3.96 9.50
CA TRP A 60 -3.25 5.27 9.76
C TRP A 60 -3.18 5.64 11.23
N THR A 61 -3.10 6.94 11.50
CA THR A 61 -3.10 7.49 12.86
C THR A 61 -4.00 8.73 12.94
N GLY A 62 -4.40 9.12 14.14
CA GLY A 62 -5.16 10.35 14.38
C GLY A 62 -6.58 10.12 14.90
N ALA A 63 -7.44 11.11 14.73
CA ALA A 63 -8.82 11.10 15.23
C ALA A 63 -9.72 10.22 14.35
N ILE A 64 -9.67 8.91 14.59
CA ILE A 64 -10.38 7.90 13.80
C ILE A 64 -11.68 7.43 14.45
N HIS A 65 -12.67 7.05 13.64
CA HIS A 65 -13.89 6.39 14.13
C HIS A 65 -14.06 5.00 13.47
N PRO A 66 -14.52 3.96 14.19
CA PRO A 66 -14.52 2.59 13.67
C PRO A 66 -15.35 2.33 12.41
N ARG A 67 -16.28 3.25 12.13
CA ARG A 67 -17.12 3.20 10.92
C ARG A 67 -16.49 3.86 9.71
N ASP A 68 -15.46 4.68 9.91
CA ASP A 68 -14.71 5.32 8.84
C ASP A 68 -14.05 4.25 7.97
N TYR A 69 -13.61 4.64 6.79
CA TYR A 69 -13.19 3.68 5.80
C TYR A 69 -12.13 4.24 4.87
N ILE A 70 -11.40 3.32 4.26
CA ILE A 70 -10.41 3.60 3.24
C ILE A 70 -10.90 3.05 1.91
N ALA A 71 -10.72 3.84 0.86
CA ALA A 71 -10.99 3.49 -0.52
C ALA A 71 -9.74 3.68 -1.38
N ILE A 72 -9.59 2.89 -2.43
CA ILE A 72 -8.57 3.06 -3.46
C ILE A 72 -9.32 3.32 -4.76
N VAL A 73 -9.15 4.52 -5.32
CA VAL A 73 -9.91 4.99 -6.49
C VAL A 73 -8.98 5.48 -7.58
N PRO A 74 -9.39 5.44 -8.86
CA PRO A 74 -8.60 6.03 -9.94
C PRO A 74 -8.26 7.49 -9.66
N GLY A 75 -7.08 7.92 -10.09
CA GLY A 75 -6.65 9.31 -9.94
C GLY A 75 -7.61 10.29 -10.59
N GLY A 76 -7.99 11.34 -9.86
CA GLY A 76 -8.93 12.36 -10.35
C GLY A 76 -10.41 12.01 -10.20
N THR A 77 -10.74 10.87 -9.57
CA THR A 77 -12.13 10.55 -9.22
C THR A 77 -12.71 11.63 -8.28
N PRO A 78 -13.92 12.16 -8.49
CA PRO A 78 -14.53 13.10 -7.54
C PRO A 78 -14.66 12.50 -6.13
N ASP A 79 -14.60 13.32 -5.07
CA ASP A 79 -14.59 12.82 -3.68
C ASP A 79 -15.85 12.00 -3.31
N GLY A 80 -16.99 12.25 -3.97
CA GLY A 80 -18.25 11.50 -3.76
C GLY A 80 -18.44 10.26 -4.64
N GLU A 81 -17.47 9.93 -5.49
CA GLU A 81 -17.50 8.74 -6.34
C GLU A 81 -16.44 7.75 -5.90
N GLN A 82 -16.85 6.51 -5.65
CA GLN A 82 -15.93 5.45 -5.23
C GLN A 82 -16.54 4.07 -5.46
N SER A 83 -15.67 3.15 -5.87
CA SER A 83 -16.00 1.73 -6.06
C SER A 83 -15.12 0.89 -5.15
N GLY A 84 -15.72 0.20 -4.19
CA GLY A 84 -15.00 -0.64 -3.24
C GLY A 84 -14.32 0.16 -2.13
N TYR A 85 -14.61 -0.21 -0.88
CA TYR A 85 -14.01 0.39 0.30
C TYR A 85 -13.89 -0.66 1.40
N ARG A 86 -13.03 -0.39 2.39
CA ARG A 86 -12.91 -1.19 3.60
C ARG A 86 -13.03 -0.30 4.82
N ARG A 87 -13.92 -0.67 5.75
CA ARG A 87 -14.00 -0.02 7.05
C ARG A 87 -12.76 -0.32 7.89
N ILE A 88 -12.24 0.70 8.56
CA ILE A 88 -11.03 0.58 9.37
C ILE A 88 -11.27 -0.16 10.70
N GLN A 89 -12.51 -0.14 11.21
CA GLN A 89 -12.86 -0.73 12.51
C GLN A 89 -11.96 -0.16 13.63
N ASP A 90 -11.57 -0.96 14.62
CA ASP A 90 -10.75 -0.52 15.76
C ASP A 90 -9.23 -0.65 15.50
N GLY A 91 -8.82 -0.86 14.23
CA GLY A 91 -7.42 -1.01 13.85
C GLY A 91 -6.72 0.30 13.50
N ASP A 92 -5.40 0.26 13.47
CA ASP A 92 -4.47 1.29 12.98
C ASP A 92 -3.73 0.85 11.69
N GLN A 93 -3.96 -0.39 11.25
CA GLN A 93 -3.40 -0.97 10.04
C GLN A 93 -4.35 -2.01 9.44
N ALA A 94 -4.37 -2.13 8.11
CA ALA A 94 -4.99 -3.27 7.42
C ALA A 94 -4.35 -3.56 6.06
N THR A 95 -4.54 -4.78 5.59
CA THR A 95 -4.15 -5.23 4.26
C THR A 95 -5.28 -4.96 3.26
N PHE A 96 -4.92 -4.41 2.11
CA PHE A 96 -5.78 -4.10 0.97
C PHE A 96 -5.26 -4.78 -0.28
N THR A 97 -6.15 -5.08 -1.23
CA THR A 97 -5.75 -5.55 -2.55
C THR A 97 -5.68 -4.36 -3.49
N ALA A 98 -4.55 -4.18 -4.16
CA ALA A 98 -4.38 -3.16 -5.18
C ALA A 98 -5.35 -3.41 -6.36
N PRO A 99 -5.84 -2.33 -7.02
CA PRO A 99 -6.66 -2.43 -8.22
C PRO A 99 -6.06 -3.37 -9.28
N ALA A 100 -6.90 -4.06 -10.05
CA ALA A 100 -6.43 -5.00 -11.09
C ALA A 100 -5.97 -4.30 -12.38
N GLU A 101 -6.35 -3.04 -12.58
CA GLU A 101 -5.97 -2.25 -13.74
C GLU A 101 -4.76 -1.37 -13.40
N PRO A 102 -3.69 -1.38 -14.21
CA PRO A 102 -2.58 -0.46 -14.05
C PRO A 102 -3.00 0.99 -14.29
N GLY A 103 -2.44 1.92 -13.52
CA GLY A 103 -2.72 3.33 -13.64
C GLY A 103 -2.38 4.13 -12.38
N ALA A 104 -2.69 5.42 -12.42
CA ALA A 104 -2.61 6.28 -11.25
C ALA A 104 -3.89 6.13 -10.41
N TYR A 105 -3.72 5.93 -9.11
CA TYR A 105 -4.77 5.80 -8.12
C TYR A 105 -4.51 6.72 -6.93
N GLU A 106 -5.55 6.93 -6.14
CA GLU A 106 -5.49 7.61 -4.86
C GLU A 106 -6.07 6.71 -3.77
N ILE A 107 -5.33 6.57 -2.68
CA ILE A 107 -5.82 5.98 -1.44
C ILE A 107 -6.41 7.10 -0.60
N ARG A 108 -7.66 6.94 -0.18
CA ARG A 108 -8.41 7.99 0.53
C ARG A 108 -8.92 7.47 1.86
N TYR A 109 -8.75 8.26 2.90
CA TYR A 109 -9.43 8.07 4.18
C TYR A 109 -10.71 8.91 4.20
N HIS A 110 -11.86 8.26 4.41
CA HIS A 110 -13.17 8.90 4.43
C HIS A 110 -13.83 8.79 5.80
N LEU A 111 -14.49 9.87 6.21
CA LEU A 111 -15.45 9.82 7.30
C LEU A 111 -16.75 9.13 6.84
N ASP A 112 -17.25 8.19 7.64
CA ASP A 112 -18.59 7.59 7.44
C ASP A 112 -19.72 8.62 7.52
N ARG A 113 -19.48 9.71 8.28
CA ARG A 113 -20.42 10.83 8.38
C ARG A 113 -19.97 11.95 7.46
N GLY A 114 -20.88 12.41 6.59
CA GLY A 114 -20.64 13.55 5.70
C GLY A 114 -19.78 13.23 4.47
N ASP A 115 -19.32 11.98 4.31
CA ASP A 115 -18.53 11.50 3.18
C ASP A 115 -17.32 12.39 2.81
N ARG A 116 -16.65 12.88 3.85
CA ARG A 116 -15.53 13.80 3.72
C ARG A 116 -14.21 13.03 3.68
N VAL A 117 -13.35 13.37 2.72
CA VAL A 117 -11.97 12.88 2.64
C VAL A 117 -11.10 13.65 3.64
N MET A 118 -10.46 12.93 4.57
CA MET A 118 -9.57 13.50 5.59
C MET A 118 -8.10 13.40 5.20
N ALA A 119 -7.72 12.33 4.50
CA ALA A 119 -6.35 12.09 4.03
C ALA A 119 -6.36 11.47 2.64
N ARG A 120 -5.35 11.81 1.84
CA ARG A 120 -5.13 11.26 0.49
C ARG A 120 -3.67 10.89 0.31
N ARG A 121 -3.41 9.78 -0.38
CA ARG A 121 -2.08 9.35 -0.77
C ARG A 121 -2.08 8.88 -2.24
N PRO A 122 -1.12 9.31 -3.08
CA PRO A 122 -0.98 8.75 -4.42
C PRO A 122 -0.53 7.29 -4.36
N LEU A 123 -1.05 6.48 -5.27
CA LEU A 123 -0.63 5.11 -5.50
C LEU A 123 -0.50 4.88 -7.01
N GLU A 124 0.67 4.46 -7.47
CA GLU A 124 0.83 3.99 -8.85
C GLU A 124 0.66 2.48 -8.89
N VAL A 125 -0.41 2.01 -9.56
CA VAL A 125 -0.61 0.60 -9.83
C VAL A 125 0.11 0.27 -11.13
N LEU A 126 1.13 -0.56 -11.04
CA LEU A 126 1.88 -1.05 -12.19
C LEU A 126 1.28 -2.36 -12.69
N ALA A 127 1.67 -2.76 -13.91
CA ALA A 127 1.31 -4.07 -14.44
C ALA A 127 1.77 -5.18 -13.47
N ALA A 128 1.04 -6.30 -13.45
CA ALA A 128 1.34 -7.42 -12.56
C ALA A 128 2.75 -8.02 -12.79
N ASP A 129 3.34 -7.77 -13.95
CA ASP A 129 4.68 -8.17 -14.37
C ASP A 129 5.69 -7.01 -14.31
N ALA A 130 5.29 -5.81 -13.89
CA ALA A 130 6.18 -4.65 -13.92
C ALA A 130 7.35 -4.79 -12.92
N PRO A 131 8.57 -4.39 -13.31
CA PRO A 131 9.71 -4.37 -12.41
C PRO A 131 9.48 -3.32 -11.30
N ILE A 132 9.33 -3.78 -10.06
CA ILE A 132 9.28 -2.93 -8.87
C ILE A 132 10.51 -3.23 -8.03
N ASP A 133 11.11 -2.16 -7.52
CA ASP A 133 12.03 -2.20 -6.41
C ASP A 133 11.23 -1.91 -5.11
N GLU A 134 10.92 -2.93 -4.32
CA GLU A 134 10.25 -2.79 -3.01
C GLU A 134 11.28 -2.47 -1.91
N GLY A 135 12.31 -1.69 -2.25
CA GLY A 135 13.36 -1.24 -1.34
C GLY A 135 14.61 -2.13 -1.32
N ALA A 136 14.71 -3.16 -2.17
CA ALA A 136 15.92 -3.95 -2.29
C ALA A 136 17.09 -3.20 -2.95
N GLY A 137 16.83 -2.16 -3.73
CA GLY A 137 17.86 -1.43 -4.49
C GLY A 137 18.49 -2.28 -5.59
N LEU A 138 17.73 -3.23 -6.16
CA LEU A 138 18.27 -4.23 -7.08
C LEU A 138 18.70 -3.60 -8.41
N MET A 139 20.00 -3.64 -8.72
CA MET A 139 20.59 -3.13 -9.94
C MET A 139 21.10 -4.26 -10.82
N VAL A 140 20.62 -4.28 -12.07
CA VAL A 140 20.98 -5.25 -13.11
C VAL A 140 21.12 -4.53 -14.45
N PRO A 141 22.09 -4.90 -15.31
CA PRO A 141 22.15 -4.38 -16.67
C PRO A 141 20.86 -4.69 -17.44
N GLY A 142 20.29 -3.71 -18.15
CA GLY A 142 19.05 -3.91 -18.92
C GLY A 142 19.20 -4.82 -20.15
N THR A 143 20.43 -5.00 -20.66
CA THR A 143 20.73 -5.84 -21.82
C THR A 143 22.09 -6.54 -21.64
N ALA A 144 22.21 -7.79 -22.11
CA ALA A 144 23.47 -8.54 -22.16
C ALA A 144 23.43 -9.59 -23.29
N ARG A 145 24.54 -10.30 -23.53
CA ARG A 145 24.56 -11.42 -24.48
C ARG A 145 24.25 -12.74 -23.78
N PRO A 146 23.71 -13.72 -24.51
CA PRO A 146 23.57 -15.07 -23.98
C PRO A 146 24.91 -15.64 -23.51
N GLY A 147 24.91 -16.27 -22.34
CA GLY A 147 26.11 -16.84 -21.71
C GLY A 147 27.01 -15.85 -20.98
N ASP A 148 26.77 -14.54 -21.07
CA ASP A 148 27.53 -13.51 -20.35
C ASP A 148 27.42 -13.69 -18.84
N ILE A 149 28.43 -13.21 -18.11
CA ILE A 149 28.39 -13.08 -16.66
C ILE A 149 28.16 -11.61 -16.34
N VAL A 150 27.05 -11.31 -15.65
CA VAL A 150 26.71 -9.96 -15.23
C VAL A 150 26.79 -9.82 -13.72
N THR A 151 27.18 -8.63 -13.28
CA THR A 151 27.10 -8.23 -11.88
C THR A 151 25.68 -7.78 -11.56
N VAL A 152 25.16 -8.28 -10.44
CA VAL A 152 23.90 -7.88 -9.84
C VAL A 152 24.21 -7.34 -8.46
N SER A 153 23.70 -6.16 -8.12
CA SER A 153 23.89 -5.56 -6.79
C SER A 153 22.56 -5.12 -6.17
N TRP A 154 22.56 -4.95 -4.85
CA TRP A 154 21.40 -4.56 -4.04
C TRP A 154 21.85 -3.73 -2.84
N THR A 155 20.92 -3.06 -2.16
CA THR A 155 21.23 -2.15 -1.04
C THR A 155 20.84 -2.69 0.33
N ILE A 156 20.03 -3.76 0.40
CA ILE A 156 19.57 -4.32 1.68
C ILE A 156 20.46 -5.46 2.17
N GLU A 157 20.86 -5.42 3.44
CA GLU A 157 21.58 -6.51 4.09
C GLU A 157 20.65 -7.68 4.38
N ALA A 158 21.09 -8.93 4.19
CA ALA A 158 20.22 -10.08 4.42
C ALA A 158 19.75 -10.21 5.87
N GLY A 159 20.62 -9.86 6.84
CA GLY A 159 20.41 -10.18 8.24
C GLY A 159 20.21 -11.69 8.44
N ASP A 160 19.24 -12.06 9.27
CA ASP A 160 18.89 -13.46 9.55
C ASP A 160 17.86 -14.06 8.56
N ALA A 161 17.34 -13.25 7.62
CA ALA A 161 16.29 -13.69 6.70
C ALA A 161 16.84 -14.58 5.56
N ASP A 162 16.04 -15.55 5.09
CA ASP A 162 16.40 -16.37 3.93
C ASP A 162 16.15 -15.62 2.62
N ARG A 163 17.08 -14.74 2.26
CA ARG A 163 17.01 -13.91 1.06
C ARG A 163 17.79 -14.49 -0.10
N ARG A 164 17.23 -14.32 -1.31
CA ARG A 164 17.78 -14.89 -2.55
C ARG A 164 17.80 -13.85 -3.66
N VAL A 165 18.86 -13.89 -4.47
CA VAL A 165 18.85 -13.29 -5.81
C VAL A 165 18.66 -14.40 -6.82
N ALA A 166 17.55 -14.38 -7.54
CA ALA A 166 17.15 -15.43 -8.47
C ALA A 166 17.01 -14.87 -9.88
N LEU A 167 17.54 -15.58 -10.88
CA LEU A 167 17.28 -15.29 -12.30
C LEU A 167 16.22 -16.25 -12.82
N ALA A 168 15.20 -15.73 -13.48
CA ALA A 168 14.11 -16.48 -14.07
C ALA A 168 13.78 -15.99 -15.48
N ARG A 169 12.98 -16.76 -16.23
CA ARG A 169 12.30 -16.23 -17.41
C ARG A 169 11.32 -15.13 -16.96
N ALA A 170 11.15 -14.10 -17.77
CA ALA A 170 10.29 -12.96 -17.42
C ALA A 170 8.83 -13.35 -17.10
N ASP A 171 8.32 -14.41 -17.75
CA ASP A 171 6.96 -14.93 -17.59
C ASP A 171 6.85 -16.07 -16.56
N ALA A 172 7.95 -16.46 -15.91
CA ALA A 172 7.94 -17.54 -14.93
C ALA A 172 7.25 -17.11 -13.63
N PRO A 173 6.57 -18.02 -12.90
CA PRO A 173 6.05 -17.75 -11.57
C PRO A 173 7.14 -17.23 -10.61
N ASP A 174 6.79 -16.35 -9.67
CA ASP A 174 7.74 -15.59 -8.83
C ASP A 174 8.80 -16.45 -8.13
N PHE A 175 8.40 -17.62 -7.61
CA PHE A 175 9.29 -18.58 -6.92
C PHE A 175 9.79 -19.71 -7.82
N THR A 176 9.95 -19.43 -9.11
CA THR A 176 10.60 -20.31 -10.10
C THR A 176 11.84 -19.61 -10.62
N TRP A 177 12.96 -20.32 -10.72
CA TRP A 177 14.23 -19.74 -11.16
C TRP A 177 15.06 -20.74 -11.96
N ILE A 178 15.93 -20.18 -12.81
CA ILE A 178 16.97 -20.88 -13.57
C ILE A 178 18.21 -21.01 -12.70
N THR A 179 18.62 -19.91 -12.08
CA THR A 179 19.75 -19.87 -11.14
C THR A 179 19.40 -19.00 -9.95
N VAL A 180 19.99 -19.33 -8.80
CA VAL A 180 19.72 -18.66 -7.54
C VAL A 180 21.00 -18.54 -6.73
N HIS A 181 21.19 -17.36 -6.14
CA HIS A 181 22.27 -17.03 -5.22
C HIS A 181 21.67 -16.76 -3.84
N ARG A 182 22.28 -17.32 -2.79
CA ARG A 182 21.90 -17.02 -1.41
C ARG A 182 22.57 -15.73 -0.98
N VAL A 183 21.79 -14.77 -0.51
CA VAL A 183 22.33 -13.52 0.00
C VAL A 183 22.89 -13.74 1.41
N GLY A 184 24.15 -13.40 1.60
CA GLY A 184 24.83 -13.31 2.90
C GLY A 184 25.09 -11.86 3.30
N ASP A 185 26.31 -11.59 3.78
CA ASP A 185 26.76 -10.25 4.17
C ASP A 185 27.17 -9.39 2.95
N GLU A 186 27.19 -9.99 1.75
CA GLU A 186 27.47 -9.28 0.51
C GLU A 186 26.27 -8.49 -0.02
N THR A 187 26.58 -7.46 -0.81
CA THR A 187 25.60 -6.60 -1.49
C THR A 187 25.66 -6.70 -3.02
N GLU A 188 26.46 -7.64 -3.52
CA GLU A 188 26.56 -7.94 -4.94
C GLU A 188 26.93 -9.40 -5.19
N THR A 189 26.55 -9.92 -6.35
CA THR A 189 26.96 -11.23 -6.85
C THR A 189 27.10 -11.19 -8.37
N VAL A 190 27.70 -12.24 -8.93
CA VAL A 190 27.77 -12.44 -10.37
C VAL A 190 26.86 -13.59 -10.79
N ILE A 191 26.13 -13.39 -11.88
CA ILE A 191 25.21 -14.38 -12.42
C ILE A 191 25.59 -14.67 -13.85
N LYS A 192 25.80 -15.96 -14.16
CA LYS A 192 25.91 -16.43 -15.53
C LYS A 192 24.52 -16.46 -16.16
N LEU A 193 24.36 -15.74 -17.25
CA LEU A 193 23.12 -15.67 -18.01
C LEU A 193 22.96 -16.92 -18.89
N PRO A 194 21.71 -17.32 -19.19
CA PRO A 194 21.42 -18.41 -20.09
C PRO A 194 22.02 -18.20 -21.49
N ASP A 195 22.33 -19.30 -22.17
CA ASP A 195 22.82 -19.27 -23.56
C ASP A 195 21.68 -19.06 -24.58
N GLU A 196 20.43 -19.03 -24.13
CA GLU A 196 19.26 -18.75 -24.96
C GLU A 196 18.92 -17.25 -24.94
N PRO A 197 18.65 -16.63 -26.09
CA PRO A 197 18.14 -15.26 -26.12
C PRO A 197 16.73 -15.16 -25.52
N GLY A 198 16.31 -13.94 -25.20
CA GLY A 198 14.96 -13.64 -24.71
C GLY A 198 14.92 -12.69 -23.53
N GLN A 199 13.74 -12.56 -22.93
CA GLN A 199 13.52 -11.72 -21.76
C GLN A 199 13.62 -12.54 -20.48
N TYR A 200 14.39 -12.02 -19.53
CA TYR A 200 14.61 -12.61 -18.23
C TYR A 200 14.42 -11.55 -17.16
N GLU A 201 14.20 -12.03 -15.94
CA GLU A 201 14.02 -11.20 -14.77
C GLU A 201 14.94 -11.70 -13.67
N VAL A 202 15.68 -10.77 -13.05
CA VAL A 202 16.38 -11.01 -11.80
C VAL A 202 15.48 -10.53 -10.68
N ARG A 203 15.31 -11.35 -9.64
CA ARG A 203 14.42 -11.13 -8.51
C ARG A 203 15.23 -11.17 -7.22
N PHE A 204 14.95 -10.23 -6.33
CA PHE A 204 15.36 -10.29 -4.94
C PHE A 204 14.18 -10.81 -4.13
N LEU A 205 14.33 -11.97 -3.50
CA LEU A 205 13.27 -12.71 -2.83
C LEU A 205 13.54 -12.80 -1.34
N ASP A 206 12.48 -12.79 -0.53
CA ASP A 206 12.49 -13.26 0.85
C ASP A 206 11.64 -14.53 0.95
N LEU A 207 12.31 -15.67 1.17
CA LEU A 207 11.65 -16.98 1.24
C LEU A 207 10.91 -17.20 2.56
N GLN A 208 11.23 -16.45 3.61
CA GLN A 208 10.56 -16.59 4.91
C GLN A 208 9.16 -15.97 4.85
N SER A 209 9.05 -14.79 4.23
CA SER A 209 7.76 -14.10 4.02
C SER A 209 7.07 -14.46 2.71
N GLN A 210 7.72 -15.24 1.84
CA GLN A 210 7.30 -15.51 0.47
C GLN A 210 6.98 -14.23 -0.33
N SER A 211 7.89 -13.25 -0.25
CA SER A 211 7.75 -11.96 -0.94
C SER A 211 8.87 -11.70 -1.96
N VAL A 212 8.58 -10.82 -2.93
CA VAL A 212 9.53 -10.36 -3.96
C VAL A 212 9.91 -8.91 -3.64
N LEU A 213 11.04 -8.73 -2.95
CA LEU A 213 11.51 -7.41 -2.48
C LEU A 213 12.09 -6.53 -3.59
N GLY A 214 12.41 -7.11 -4.75
CA GLY A 214 12.89 -6.34 -5.90
C GLY A 214 12.91 -7.18 -7.15
N ARG A 215 12.80 -6.54 -8.31
CA ARG A 215 12.99 -7.21 -9.60
C ARG A 215 13.51 -6.26 -10.66
N ALA A 216 14.34 -6.80 -11.54
CA ALA A 216 14.97 -6.07 -12.61
C ALA A 216 14.96 -6.92 -13.89
N MET A 217 14.52 -6.31 -14.99
CA MET A 217 14.48 -6.95 -16.31
C MET A 217 15.86 -6.94 -16.96
N ILE A 218 16.21 -8.03 -17.62
CA ILE A 218 17.39 -8.13 -18.49
C ILE A 218 17.00 -8.80 -19.81
N THR A 219 17.33 -8.14 -20.92
CA THR A 219 17.08 -8.66 -22.27
C THR A 219 18.37 -9.27 -22.82
N LEU A 220 18.32 -10.54 -23.23
CA LEU A 220 19.42 -11.21 -23.91
C LEU A 220 19.22 -11.11 -25.42
N GLY A 221 19.98 -10.21 -26.04
CA GLY A 221 20.00 -10.01 -27.49
C GLY A 221 21.09 -10.87 -28.16
N GLU A 222 20.89 -11.20 -29.43
CA GLU A 222 21.88 -11.93 -30.25
C GLU A 222 23.24 -11.21 -30.37
#